data_AF-Q1IYC5-F1
#
_entry.id   AF-Q1IYC5-F1
#
_cell.length_a   1.000
_cell.length_b   1.000
_cell.length_c   1.000
_cell.angle_alpha   90.00
_cell.angle_beta   90.00
_cell.angle_gamma   90.00
#
_symmetry.space_group_name_H-M   'P 1'
#
loop_
_entity.id
_entity.type
_entity.pdbx_description
1 polymer ?
#
loop_
_entity_poly.entity_id
_entity_poly.type
_entity_poly.pdbx_seq_one_letter_code
_entity_poly.pdbx_strand_id
1 'polypeptide(L)'
;MTQNATQQEQVLVPLTTPDEVDRFLQAYPLAAIFKAGTCHKTMQGFGVVESFLQRHELPVGFIRVVDWRPASNHVAELTGIVHHSPQFILFRNGQPLFEVNNWDITPEALAPVFEAQVPRRSTETAVATDDNVEPYRRLMRAYLDGQLSDWAFQDQYVTLFRDDASLRSQREFEALSRLFGDPDAYHGGLHQLGAPQARGDLKARVQALLNELSSRSLG
;
A
#
# COMPACT_ATOMS: atom_id res chain seq x y z
N MET A 1 20.47 -27.74 9.94
CA MET A 1 19.23 -27.90 9.15
C MET A 1 18.41 -26.66 9.40
N THR A 2 18.63 -25.63 8.59
CA THR A 2 18.01 -24.32 8.75
C THR A 2 16.69 -24.37 7.99
N GLN A 3 15.58 -24.27 8.72
CA GLN A 3 14.25 -24.20 8.13
C GLN A 3 14.10 -22.81 7.49
N ASN A 4 13.84 -22.81 6.18
CA ASN A 4 13.54 -21.61 5.41
C ASN A 4 12.25 -21.00 5.93
N ALA A 5 12.33 -19.79 6.49
CA ALA A 5 11.19 -18.92 6.64
C ALA A 5 10.74 -18.49 5.22
N THR A 6 9.75 -19.17 4.66
CA THR A 6 9.04 -18.68 3.48
C THR A 6 8.28 -17.43 3.89
N GLN A 7 8.87 -16.27 3.62
CA GLN A 7 8.11 -15.05 3.37
C GLN A 7 7.08 -15.42 2.29
N GLN A 8 5.79 -15.43 2.62
CA GLN A 8 4.75 -15.62 1.61
C GLN A 8 4.77 -14.40 0.69
N GLU A 9 5.54 -14.53 -0.39
CA GLU A 9 5.71 -13.53 -1.42
C GLU A 9 4.37 -13.30 -2.12
N GLN A 10 4.04 -12.04 -2.37
CA GLN A 10 2.83 -11.66 -3.10
C GLN A 10 2.81 -12.36 -4.46
N VAL A 11 1.83 -13.23 -4.70
CA VAL A 11 1.75 -13.96 -5.96
C VAL A 11 1.23 -13.02 -7.06
N LEU A 12 2.16 -12.47 -7.86
CA LEU A 12 1.88 -11.71 -9.07
C LEU A 12 2.30 -12.52 -10.29
N VAL A 13 1.33 -12.95 -11.10
CA VAL A 13 1.58 -13.89 -12.22
C VAL A 13 1.17 -13.25 -13.54
N PRO A 14 2.06 -13.17 -14.55
CA PRO A 14 1.65 -12.77 -15.89
C PRO A 14 0.77 -13.87 -16.50
N LEU A 15 -0.39 -13.50 -17.03
CA LEU A 15 -1.30 -14.41 -17.75
C LEU A 15 -1.28 -14.02 -19.22
N THR A 16 -0.53 -14.77 -20.02
CA THR A 16 -0.24 -14.45 -21.42
C THR A 16 -1.12 -15.23 -22.41
N THR A 17 -1.67 -16.36 -21.97
CA THR A 17 -2.52 -17.26 -22.77
C THR A 17 -3.84 -17.60 -22.07
N PRO A 18 -4.88 -18.03 -22.81
CA PRO A 18 -6.13 -18.55 -22.23
C PRO A 18 -5.91 -19.69 -21.21
N ASP A 19 -5.07 -20.66 -21.55
CA ASP A 19 -4.77 -21.81 -20.67
C ASP A 19 -4.11 -21.39 -19.35
N GLU A 20 -3.34 -20.29 -19.34
CA GLU A 20 -2.78 -19.72 -18.11
C GLU A 20 -3.85 -19.11 -17.21
N VAL A 21 -4.85 -18.45 -17.79
CA VAL A 21 -6.00 -17.91 -17.05
C VAL A 21 -6.76 -19.06 -16.37
N ASP A 22 -7.07 -20.12 -17.10
CA ASP A 22 -7.81 -21.27 -16.55
C ASP A 22 -7.03 -21.94 -15.43
N ARG A 23 -5.74 -22.23 -15.65
CA ARG A 23 -4.87 -22.83 -14.63
C ARG A 23 -4.75 -21.95 -13.40
N PHE A 24 -4.62 -20.63 -13.57
CA PHE A 24 -4.53 -19.69 -12.46
C PHE A 24 -5.81 -19.69 -11.62
N LEU A 25 -6.98 -19.58 -12.26
CA LEU A 25 -8.27 -19.57 -11.56
C LEU A 25 -8.62 -20.93 -10.92
N GLN A 26 -8.12 -22.03 -11.47
CA GLN A 26 -8.23 -23.36 -10.86
C GLN A 26 -7.29 -23.54 -9.66
N ALA A 27 -6.05 -23.03 -9.75
CA ALA A 27 -5.05 -23.15 -8.70
C ALA A 27 -5.37 -22.28 -7.48
N TYR A 28 -6.03 -21.14 -7.68
CA TYR A 28 -6.35 -20.17 -6.63
C TYR A 28 -7.87 -19.97 -6.50
N PRO A 29 -8.52 -20.63 -5.52
CA PRO A 29 -9.96 -20.50 -5.26
C PRO A 29 -10.39 -19.07 -4.94
N LEU A 30 -9.51 -18.22 -4.45
CA LEU A 30 -9.73 -16.79 -4.28
C LEU A 30 -8.55 -16.06 -4.93
N ALA A 31 -8.81 -15.32 -6.00
CA ALA A 31 -7.79 -14.63 -6.77
C ALA A 31 -8.39 -13.44 -7.49
N ALA A 32 -7.55 -12.52 -7.96
CA ALA A 32 -7.98 -11.47 -8.87
C ALA A 32 -7.23 -11.52 -10.20
N ILE A 33 -7.86 -10.98 -11.23
CA ILE A 33 -7.21 -10.69 -12.51
C ILE A 33 -7.24 -9.18 -12.73
N PHE A 34 -6.06 -8.60 -12.99
CA PHE A 34 -5.90 -7.21 -13.38
C PHE A 34 -5.53 -7.09 -14.86
N LYS A 35 -6.44 -6.56 -15.67
CA LYS A 35 -6.18 -6.29 -17.09
C LYS A 35 -5.59 -4.89 -17.23
N ALA A 36 -4.31 -4.83 -17.56
CA ALA A 36 -3.52 -3.62 -17.69
C ALA A 36 -3.54 -3.07 -19.12
N GLY A 37 -3.90 -1.79 -19.27
CA GLY A 37 -3.74 -1.03 -20.51
C GLY A 37 -2.38 -0.31 -20.58
N THR A 38 -2.18 0.54 -21.59
CA THR A 38 -0.95 1.33 -21.78
C THR A 38 -1.08 2.79 -21.32
N CYS A 39 -2.23 3.18 -20.78
CA CYS A 39 -2.51 4.55 -20.36
C CYS A 39 -2.20 4.79 -18.87
N HIS A 40 -2.00 6.06 -18.49
CA HIS A 40 -1.69 6.48 -17.12
C HIS A 40 -2.70 5.98 -16.06
N LYS A 41 -3.97 5.79 -16.44
CA LYS A 41 -5.00 5.22 -15.55
C LYS A 41 -4.63 3.83 -15.03
N THR A 42 -3.89 3.06 -15.83
CA THR A 42 -3.45 1.71 -15.45
C THR A 42 -2.46 1.76 -14.29
N MET A 43 -1.51 2.69 -14.32
CA MET A 43 -0.56 2.86 -13.22
C MET A 43 -1.25 3.30 -11.94
N GLN A 44 -2.20 4.24 -12.04
CA GLN A 44 -2.99 4.69 -10.89
C GLN A 44 -3.84 3.55 -10.30
N GLY A 45 -4.64 2.87 -11.12
CA GLY A 45 -5.48 1.77 -10.66
C GLY A 45 -4.67 0.62 -10.07
N PHE A 46 -3.51 0.31 -10.65
CA PHE A 46 -2.64 -0.73 -10.10
C PHE A 46 -2.02 -0.30 -8.76
N GLY A 47 -1.59 0.96 -8.62
CA GLY A 47 -1.08 1.48 -7.35
C GLY A 47 -2.13 1.40 -6.21
N VAL A 48 -3.40 1.66 -6.53
CA VAL A 48 -4.50 1.43 -5.57
C VAL A 48 -4.57 -0.05 -5.18
N VAL A 49 -4.58 -0.97 -6.14
CA VAL A 49 -4.62 -2.42 -5.87
C VAL A 49 -3.41 -2.86 -5.02
N GLU A 50 -2.19 -2.41 -5.37
CA GLU A 50 -0.97 -2.72 -4.61
C GLU A 50 -1.07 -2.30 -3.14
N SER A 51 -1.64 -1.12 -2.85
CA SER A 51 -1.82 -0.65 -1.46
C SER A 51 -2.69 -1.61 -0.61
N PHE A 52 -3.64 -2.32 -1.22
CA PHE A 52 -4.41 -3.36 -0.55
C PHE A 52 -3.62 -4.66 -0.43
N LEU A 53 -2.90 -5.04 -1.47
CA LEU A 53 -2.05 -6.25 -1.48
C LEU A 53 -0.94 -6.21 -0.41
N GLN A 54 -0.53 -5.02 0.05
CA GLN A 54 0.39 -4.92 1.19
C GLN A 54 -0.22 -5.47 2.51
N ARG A 55 -1.54 -5.35 2.67
CA ARG A 55 -2.28 -5.73 3.90
C ARG A 55 -3.07 -7.02 3.76
N HIS A 56 -3.41 -7.40 2.53
CA HIS A 56 -4.25 -8.55 2.21
C HIS A 56 -3.49 -9.58 1.37
N GLU A 57 -3.83 -10.85 1.56
CA GLU A 57 -3.26 -11.95 0.80
C GLU A 57 -4.22 -12.32 -0.33
N LEU A 58 -3.83 -11.98 -1.56
CA LEU A 58 -4.63 -12.26 -2.75
C LEU A 58 -3.70 -12.53 -3.93
N PRO A 59 -3.66 -13.75 -4.50
CA PRO A 59 -3.01 -14.00 -5.77
C PRO A 59 -3.61 -13.10 -6.86
N VAL A 60 -2.76 -12.40 -7.61
CA VAL A 60 -3.19 -11.54 -8.71
C VAL A 60 -2.51 -11.97 -10.01
N GLY A 61 -3.34 -12.42 -10.95
CA GLY A 61 -2.93 -12.58 -12.33
C GLY A 61 -3.01 -11.23 -13.04
N PHE A 62 -2.00 -10.84 -13.82
CA PHE A 62 -2.08 -9.62 -14.62
C PHE A 62 -1.98 -9.91 -16.11
N ILE A 63 -2.73 -9.15 -16.90
CA ILE A 63 -2.77 -9.28 -18.35
C ILE A 63 -2.41 -7.93 -18.98
N ARG A 64 -1.29 -7.87 -19.71
CA ARG A 64 -1.00 -6.72 -20.58
C ARG A 64 -1.87 -6.82 -21.82
N VAL A 65 -2.98 -6.08 -21.85
CA VAL A 65 -4.05 -6.25 -22.84
C VAL A 65 -3.57 -6.06 -24.27
N VAL A 66 -2.63 -5.14 -24.50
CA VAL A 66 -2.10 -4.87 -25.85
C VAL A 66 -1.31 -6.06 -26.38
N ASP A 67 -0.57 -6.75 -25.52
CA ASP A 67 0.32 -7.85 -25.91
C ASP A 67 -0.37 -9.22 -25.84
N TRP A 68 -1.33 -9.40 -24.93
CA TRP A 68 -1.94 -10.69 -24.59
C TRP A 68 -3.46 -10.67 -24.76
N ARG A 69 -3.92 -10.12 -25.89
CA ARG A 69 -5.36 -10.05 -26.24
C ARG A 69 -6.09 -11.38 -26.11
N PRO A 70 -5.55 -12.55 -26.53
CA PRO A 70 -6.23 -13.82 -26.37
C PRO A 70 -6.58 -14.13 -24.90
N ALA A 71 -5.64 -13.91 -23.97
CA ALA A 71 -5.91 -14.10 -22.54
C ALA A 71 -6.97 -13.11 -22.00
N SER A 72 -6.88 -11.85 -22.41
CA SER A 72 -7.85 -10.81 -22.01
C SER A 72 -9.28 -11.10 -22.50
N ASN A 73 -9.41 -11.57 -23.74
CA ASN A 73 -10.68 -11.94 -24.36
C ASN A 73 -11.27 -13.17 -23.69
N HIS A 74 -10.44 -14.19 -23.42
CA HIS A 74 -10.86 -15.39 -22.69
C HIS A 74 -11.49 -15.05 -21.33
N VAL A 75 -10.88 -14.13 -20.56
CA VAL A 75 -11.48 -13.66 -19.30
C VAL A 75 -12.86 -13.02 -19.53
N ALA A 76 -13.05 -12.26 -20.60
CA ALA A 76 -14.36 -11.65 -20.92
C ALA A 76 -15.39 -12.72 -21.32
N GLU A 77 -15.00 -13.73 -22.08
CA GLU A 77 -15.85 -14.87 -22.47
C GLU A 77 -16.26 -15.72 -21.27
N LEU A 78 -15.30 -16.06 -20.39
CA LEU A 78 -15.53 -16.84 -19.17
C LEU A 78 -16.50 -16.15 -18.20
N THR A 79 -16.38 -14.83 -18.06
CA THR A 79 -17.13 -14.06 -17.05
C THR A 79 -18.42 -13.46 -17.60
N GLY A 80 -18.54 -13.32 -18.93
CA GLY A 80 -19.55 -12.49 -19.57
C GLY A 80 -19.38 -10.98 -19.33
N ILE A 81 -18.29 -10.56 -18.65
CA ILE A 81 -18.02 -9.15 -18.34
C ILE A 81 -17.31 -8.50 -19.52
N VAL A 82 -17.83 -7.35 -19.95
CA VAL A 82 -17.25 -6.57 -21.05
C VAL A 82 -15.81 -6.19 -20.71
N HIS A 83 -14.94 -6.32 -21.72
CA HIS A 83 -13.54 -5.96 -21.59
C HIS A 83 -13.36 -4.45 -21.37
N HIS A 84 -12.63 -4.10 -20.30
CA HIS A 84 -12.12 -2.75 -20.04
C HIS A 84 -10.62 -2.78 -19.70
N SER A 85 -9.95 -1.62 -19.80
CA SER A 85 -8.56 -1.46 -19.36
C SER A 85 -8.29 -0.04 -18.82
N PRO A 86 -7.78 0.13 -17.59
CA PRO A 86 -7.55 -0.93 -16.60
C PRO A 86 -8.85 -1.57 -16.13
N GLN A 87 -8.80 -2.83 -15.70
CA GLN A 87 -9.93 -3.56 -15.12
C GLN A 87 -9.43 -4.53 -14.05
N PHE A 88 -10.07 -4.54 -12.89
CA PHE A 88 -9.82 -5.46 -11.79
C PHE A 88 -11.06 -6.33 -11.60
N ILE A 89 -10.88 -7.65 -11.59
CA ILE A 89 -11.95 -8.61 -11.35
C ILE A 89 -11.51 -9.54 -10.23
N LEU A 90 -12.30 -9.62 -9.16
CA LEU A 90 -12.12 -10.58 -8.07
C LEU A 90 -12.91 -11.85 -8.38
N PHE A 91 -12.30 -13.01 -8.17
CA PHE A 91 -12.88 -14.32 -8.43
C PHE A 91 -12.96 -15.13 -7.15
N ARG A 92 -14.03 -15.93 -7.04
CA ARG A 92 -14.16 -16.99 -6.04
C ARG A 92 -14.57 -18.29 -6.75
N ASN A 93 -13.77 -19.33 -6.59
CA ASN A 93 -13.94 -20.64 -7.23
C ASN A 93 -14.13 -20.51 -8.76
N GLY A 94 -13.32 -19.67 -9.40
CA GLY A 94 -13.39 -19.39 -10.84
C GLY A 94 -14.58 -18.52 -11.30
N GLN A 95 -15.48 -18.12 -10.39
CA GLN A 95 -16.62 -17.26 -10.72
C GLN A 95 -16.31 -15.79 -10.37
N PRO A 96 -16.71 -14.82 -11.21
CA PRO A 96 -16.51 -13.40 -10.91
C PRO A 96 -17.40 -12.97 -9.73
N LEU A 97 -16.79 -12.35 -8.72
CA LEU A 97 -17.45 -11.88 -7.50
C LEU A 97 -17.61 -10.36 -7.49
N PHE A 98 -16.65 -9.64 -8.05
CA PHE A 98 -16.63 -8.18 -8.08
C PHE A 98 -15.79 -7.68 -9.26
N GLU A 99 -16.19 -6.56 -9.85
CA GLU A 99 -15.47 -5.91 -10.94
C GLU A 99 -15.49 -4.39 -10.77
N VAL A 100 -14.35 -3.76 -11.07
CA VAL A 100 -14.19 -2.31 -11.24
C VAL A 100 -13.19 -2.03 -12.35
N ASN A 101 -13.30 -0.89 -13.01
CA ASN A 101 -12.46 -0.55 -14.14
C ASN A 101 -12.18 0.96 -14.24
N ASN A 102 -11.26 1.35 -15.11
CA ASN A 102 -10.94 2.74 -15.42
C ASN A 102 -10.68 3.61 -14.17
N TRP A 103 -11.53 4.60 -13.94
CA TRP A 103 -11.44 5.56 -12.83
C TRP A 103 -12.12 5.06 -11.56
N ASP A 104 -12.90 3.98 -11.64
CA ASP A 104 -13.63 3.41 -10.51
C ASP A 104 -12.74 2.47 -9.67
N ILE A 105 -11.48 2.27 -10.08
CA ILE A 105 -10.47 1.57 -9.30
C ILE A 105 -9.93 2.56 -8.23
N THR A 106 -10.72 2.78 -7.18
CA THR A 106 -10.38 3.69 -6.08
C THR A 106 -10.31 2.95 -4.73
N PRO A 107 -9.65 3.54 -3.72
CA PRO A 107 -9.64 2.97 -2.36
C PRO A 107 -11.03 2.75 -1.80
N GLU A 108 -11.97 3.66 -2.05
CA GLU A 108 -13.34 3.60 -1.55
C GLU A 108 -14.13 2.46 -2.18
N ALA A 109 -13.88 2.17 -3.46
CA ALA A 109 -14.51 1.06 -4.16
C ALA A 109 -13.93 -0.30 -3.74
N LEU A 110 -12.60 -0.39 -3.55
CA LEU A 110 -11.93 -1.64 -3.21
C LEU A 110 -12.02 -1.99 -1.72
N ALA A 111 -12.01 -1.02 -0.81
CA ALA A 111 -11.91 -1.28 0.63
C ALA A 111 -13.02 -2.20 1.18
N PRO A 112 -14.32 -1.96 0.91
CA PRO A 112 -15.38 -2.84 1.42
C PRO A 112 -15.25 -4.28 0.94
N VAL A 113 -14.79 -4.46 -0.31
CA VAL A 113 -14.63 -5.78 -0.92
C VAL A 113 -13.43 -6.50 -0.34
N PHE A 114 -12.29 -5.84 -0.22
CA PHE A 114 -11.08 -6.43 0.38
C PHE A 114 -11.32 -6.81 1.84
N GLU A 115 -11.95 -5.96 2.63
CA GLU A 115 -12.24 -6.24 4.04
C GLU A 115 -13.24 -7.40 4.22
N ALA A 116 -14.23 -7.52 3.31
CA ALA A 116 -15.24 -8.57 3.41
C ALA A 116 -14.80 -9.92 2.81
N GLN A 117 -13.97 -9.90 1.76
CA GLN A 117 -13.74 -11.07 0.92
C GLN A 117 -12.31 -11.58 0.95
N VAL A 118 -11.32 -10.72 1.23
CA VAL A 118 -9.91 -11.03 1.06
C VAL A 118 -9.22 -11.15 2.42
N PRO A 119 -8.62 -12.31 2.75
CA PRO A 119 -7.97 -12.48 4.03
C PRO A 119 -6.86 -11.44 4.20
N ARG A 120 -6.79 -10.84 5.39
CA ARG A 120 -5.64 -10.03 5.76
C ARG A 120 -4.43 -10.95 5.87
N ARG A 121 -3.27 -10.47 5.45
CA ARG A 121 -2.02 -11.21 5.64
C ARG A 121 -1.88 -11.55 7.11
N SER A 122 -1.73 -12.84 7.40
CA SER A 122 -1.40 -13.30 8.75
C SER A 122 0.04 -12.91 9.02
N THR A 123 0.22 -11.73 9.62
CA THR A 123 1.41 -11.51 10.43
C THR A 123 1.23 -12.43 11.63
N GLU A 124 2.00 -13.51 11.70
CA GLU A 124 2.25 -14.12 13.00
C GLU A 124 2.63 -12.98 13.95
N THR A 125 1.87 -12.90 15.04
CA THR A 125 1.85 -11.83 16.05
C THR A 125 0.93 -10.65 15.74
N ALA A 126 -0.34 -10.85 16.10
CA ALA A 126 -1.13 -9.80 16.69
C ALA A 126 -0.43 -9.26 17.95
N VAL A 127 0.19 -8.08 17.86
CA VAL A 127 0.23 -7.12 18.97
C VAL A 127 -0.39 -5.85 18.44
N ALA A 128 -1.59 -5.56 18.91
CA ALA A 128 -2.19 -4.26 18.69
C ALA A 128 -1.38 -3.20 19.45
N THR A 129 -1.14 -2.07 18.78
CA THR A 129 -0.98 -0.70 19.32
C THR A 129 0.38 -0.14 19.79
N ASP A 130 1.55 -0.70 19.46
CA ASP A 130 2.81 0.03 19.79
C ASP A 130 3.95 0.03 18.72
N ASP A 131 4.01 -0.97 17.83
CA ASP A 131 5.21 -1.14 16.98
C ASP A 131 5.24 -0.32 15.68
N ASN A 132 4.10 0.10 15.13
CA ASN A 132 4.09 0.81 13.83
C ASN A 132 4.69 2.23 13.92
N VAL A 133 4.70 2.85 15.11
CA VAL A 133 5.26 4.19 15.33
C VAL A 133 6.66 4.17 15.96
N GLU A 134 7.14 2.99 16.38
CA GLU A 134 8.45 2.86 17.05
C GLU A 134 9.65 3.28 16.18
N PRO A 135 9.66 3.08 14.84
CA PRO A 135 10.68 3.66 13.97
C PRO A 135 10.77 5.19 14.11
N TYR A 136 9.63 5.88 14.21
CA TYR A 136 9.59 7.33 14.42
C TYR A 136 10.04 7.70 15.83
N ARG A 137 9.62 6.96 16.86
CA ARG A 137 10.04 7.22 18.25
C ARG A 137 11.54 7.10 18.42
N ARG A 138 12.15 6.08 17.82
CA ARG A 138 13.61 5.89 17.83
C ARG A 138 14.33 7.07 17.19
N LEU A 139 13.86 7.52 16.03
CA LEU A 139 14.43 8.65 15.32
C LEU A 139 14.31 9.95 16.12
N MET A 140 13.15 10.17 16.77
CA MET A 140 12.92 11.32 17.65
C MET A 140 13.81 11.30 18.88
N ARG A 141 13.99 10.15 19.55
CA ARG A 141 14.91 10.00 20.70
C ARG A 141 16.35 10.30 20.29
N ALA A 142 16.83 9.74 19.17
CA ALA A 142 18.17 10.00 18.66
C ALA A 142 18.42 11.50 18.37
N TYR A 143 17.42 12.21 17.86
CA TYR A 143 17.50 13.66 17.69
C TYR A 143 17.53 14.44 19.01
N LEU A 144 16.66 14.09 19.96
CA LEU A 144 16.61 14.74 21.28
C LEU A 144 17.90 14.54 22.08
N ASP A 145 18.48 13.34 21.99
CA ASP A 145 19.76 12.95 22.59
C ASP A 145 20.97 13.60 21.90
N GLY A 146 20.75 14.37 20.82
CA GLY A 146 21.80 15.09 20.09
C GLY A 146 22.64 14.20 19.17
N GLN A 147 22.20 12.97 18.90
CA GLN A 147 22.87 12.06 17.96
C GLN A 147 22.60 12.43 16.50
N LEU A 148 21.54 13.18 16.23
CA LEU A 148 21.20 13.71 14.91
C LEU A 148 21.19 15.24 14.93
N SER A 149 21.69 15.84 13.85
CA SER A 149 21.48 17.27 13.58
C SER A 149 20.04 17.52 13.09
N ASP A 150 19.56 18.76 13.19
CA ASP A 150 18.24 19.15 12.69
C ASP A 150 18.00 18.70 11.24
N TRP A 151 19.01 18.86 10.39
CA TRP A 151 18.95 18.46 8.99
C TRP A 151 18.89 16.94 8.80
N ALA A 152 19.75 16.20 9.52
CA ALA A 152 19.79 14.74 9.41
C ALA A 152 18.51 14.08 9.95
N PHE A 153 17.94 14.65 11.02
CA PHE A 153 16.66 14.22 11.56
C PHE A 153 15.52 14.46 10.56
N GLN A 154 15.45 15.66 9.97
CA GLN A 154 14.41 16.01 9.01
C GLN A 154 14.46 15.12 7.75
N ASP A 155 15.64 14.91 7.18
CA ASP A 155 15.83 14.09 5.98
C ASP A 155 15.40 12.64 6.20
N GLN A 156 15.86 12.04 7.31
CA GLN A 156 15.52 10.66 7.67
C GLN A 156 14.04 10.51 8.03
N TYR A 157 13.44 11.49 8.70
CA TYR A 157 12.03 11.45 9.08
C TYR A 157 11.12 11.53 7.86
N VAL A 158 11.40 12.46 6.93
CA VAL A 158 10.60 12.62 5.70
C VAL A 158 10.74 11.40 4.80
N THR A 159 11.94 10.85 4.66
CA THR A 159 12.17 9.63 3.88
C THR A 159 11.42 8.44 4.47
N LEU A 160 11.55 8.24 5.79
CA LEU A 160 10.81 7.19 6.50
C LEU A 160 9.30 7.36 6.31
N PHE A 161 8.77 8.57 6.52
CA PHE A 161 7.34 8.85 6.41
C PHE A 161 6.77 8.63 5.02
N ARG A 162 7.53 8.99 3.96
CA ARG A 162 7.09 8.81 2.57
C ARG A 162 7.06 7.33 2.17
N ASP A 163 8.05 6.57 2.62
CA ASP A 163 8.24 5.18 2.20
C ASP A 163 7.49 4.19 3.12
N ASP A 164 6.92 4.67 4.23
CA ASP A 164 6.22 3.88 5.23
C ASP A 164 4.71 3.76 4.95
N ALA A 165 4.38 2.71 4.20
CA ALA A 165 2.99 2.29 3.99
C ALA A 165 2.37 1.53 5.18
N SER A 166 3.10 1.37 6.29
CA SER A 166 2.63 0.64 7.47
C SER A 166 1.80 1.47 8.44
N LEU A 167 1.71 2.80 8.25
CA LEU A 167 0.84 3.68 9.03
C LEU A 167 -0.64 3.35 8.77
N ARG A 168 -1.23 2.54 9.66
CA ARG A 168 -2.59 1.98 9.46
C ARG A 168 -3.71 2.86 10.02
N SER A 169 -3.40 3.89 10.81
CA SER A 169 -4.42 4.78 11.38
C SER A 169 -4.31 6.22 10.87
N GLN A 170 -5.46 6.77 10.46
CA GLN A 170 -5.59 8.18 10.05
C GLN A 170 -5.12 9.13 11.17
N ARG A 171 -5.26 8.73 12.43
CA ARG A 171 -4.84 9.52 13.60
C ARG A 171 -3.32 9.56 13.77
N GLU A 172 -2.61 8.45 13.60
CA GLU A 172 -1.14 8.43 13.65
C GLU A 172 -0.54 9.19 12.46
N PHE A 173 -1.12 9.03 11.27
CA PHE A 173 -0.74 9.78 10.08
C PHE A 173 -0.90 11.30 10.28
N GLU A 174 -2.03 11.74 10.84
CA GLU A 174 -2.25 13.15 11.20
C GLU A 174 -1.28 13.64 12.28
N ALA A 175 -0.98 12.83 13.29
CA ALA A 175 -0.04 13.21 14.35
C ALA A 175 1.39 13.38 13.81
N LEU A 176 1.86 12.45 12.97
CA LEU A 176 3.20 12.45 12.39
C LEU A 176 3.39 13.53 11.31
N SER A 177 2.36 13.79 10.49
CA SER A 177 2.41 14.84 9.45
C SER A 177 2.49 16.26 10.03
N ARG A 178 1.98 16.49 11.26
CA ARG A 178 2.07 17.81 11.92
C ARG A 178 3.49 18.26 12.25
N LEU A 179 4.46 17.35 12.34
CA LEU A 179 5.84 17.71 12.72
C LEU A 179 6.51 18.59 11.66
N PHE A 180 6.26 18.30 10.39
CA PHE A 180 6.88 18.98 9.24
C PHE A 180 5.88 19.61 8.26
N GLY A 181 4.58 19.30 8.38
CA GLY A 181 3.50 19.77 7.50
C GLY A 181 3.05 18.69 6.50
N ASP A 182 2.05 19.04 5.69
CA ASP A 182 1.47 18.18 4.64
C ASP A 182 2.55 17.74 3.62
N PRO A 183 2.84 16.42 3.50
CA PRO A 183 3.81 15.90 2.53
C PRO A 183 3.37 16.06 1.07
N ASP A 184 2.07 16.13 0.79
CA ASP A 184 1.54 16.27 -0.58
C ASP A 184 1.63 17.72 -1.10
N ALA A 185 1.90 18.68 -0.22
CA ALA A 185 2.32 20.03 -0.61
C ALA A 185 3.76 20.06 -1.19
N TYR A 186 4.50 18.95 -1.14
CA TYR A 186 5.88 18.82 -1.61
C TYR A 186 6.00 18.10 -2.96
N HIS A 187 5.23 18.53 -3.96
CA HIS A 187 5.47 18.15 -5.36
C HIS A 187 6.43 19.13 -6.04
N GLY A 188 7.74 18.91 -5.88
CA GLY A 188 8.78 19.63 -6.62
C GLY A 188 10.05 19.80 -5.80
N GLY A 189 11.15 19.19 -6.25
CA GLY A 189 12.36 19.00 -5.45
C GLY A 189 12.97 20.25 -4.81
N LEU A 190 13.67 20.02 -3.70
CA LEU A 190 14.84 20.78 -3.23
C LEU A 190 14.77 22.33 -3.19
N HIS A 191 13.58 22.93 -3.13
CA HIS A 191 13.44 24.37 -2.93
C HIS A 191 12.22 24.70 -2.05
N GLN A 192 12.38 24.46 -0.75
CA GLN A 192 12.01 25.40 0.32
C GLN A 192 12.47 24.79 1.65
N LEU A 193 13.78 24.83 1.88
CA LEU A 193 14.32 25.08 3.21
C LEU A 193 13.81 26.47 3.64
N GLY A 194 12.53 26.54 4.00
CA GLY A 194 11.98 27.67 4.73
C GLY A 194 12.72 27.72 6.06
N ALA A 195 13.52 28.77 6.24
CA ALA A 195 14.32 29.09 7.42
C ALA A 195 13.88 28.33 8.70
N PRO A 196 14.72 27.40 9.24
CA PRO A 196 14.43 26.67 10.48
C PRO A 196 13.98 27.57 11.64
N GLN A 197 14.38 28.84 11.58
CA GLN A 197 14.17 29.86 12.60
C GLN A 197 12.72 30.38 12.69
N ALA A 198 11.85 30.14 11.69
CA ALA A 198 10.51 30.73 11.65
C ALA A 198 9.41 29.90 12.36
N ARG A 199 9.70 28.67 12.81
CA ARG A 199 8.70 27.74 13.37
C ARG A 199 8.90 27.38 14.85
N GLY A 200 9.73 28.14 15.57
CA GLY A 200 10.07 27.87 16.97
C GLY A 200 11.01 26.67 17.15
N ASP A 201 11.22 26.25 18.39
CA ASP A 201 12.17 25.18 18.74
C ASP A 201 11.71 23.81 18.21
N LEU A 202 12.48 23.24 17.26
CA LEU A 202 12.22 21.91 16.70
C LEU A 202 12.29 20.82 17.77
N LYS A 203 13.20 20.94 18.75
CA LYS A 203 13.29 19.97 19.86
C LYS A 203 12.02 19.96 20.70
N ALA A 204 11.47 21.13 21.01
CA ALA A 204 10.22 21.22 21.78
C ALA A 204 9.04 20.54 21.05
N ARG A 205 8.96 20.67 19.71
CA ARG A 205 7.92 20.02 18.90
C ARG A 205 8.10 18.50 18.80
N VAL A 206 9.34 18.05 18.61
CA VAL A 206 9.67 16.61 18.62
C VAL A 206 9.35 15.99 19.98
N GLN A 207 9.68 16.67 21.07
CA GLN A 207 9.37 16.21 22.42
C GLN A 207 7.86 16.11 22.67
N ALA A 208 7.09 17.11 22.22
CA ALA A 208 5.64 17.11 22.36
C ALA A 208 4.99 15.93 21.59
N LEU A 209 5.43 15.68 20.36
CA LEU A 209 4.95 14.55 19.55
C LEU A 209 5.33 13.20 20.17
N LEU A 210 6.58 13.06 20.64
CA LEU A 210 7.03 11.84 21.30
C LEU A 210 6.20 11.53 22.56
N ASN A 211 5.85 12.55 23.34
CA ASN A 211 4.98 12.42 24.51
C ASN A 211 3.55 12.00 24.11
N GLU A 212 3.00 12.61 23.06
CA GLU A 212 1.68 12.27 22.52
C GLU A 212 1.62 10.80 22.07
N LEU A 213 2.61 10.33 21.32
CA LEU A 213 2.71 8.94 20.87
C LEU A 213 2.95 7.95 22.02
N SER A 214 3.55 8.39 23.13
CA SER A 214 3.81 7.53 24.30
C SER A 214 2.61 7.44 25.25
N SER A 215 1.80 8.51 25.38
CA SER A 215 0.60 8.53 26.21
C SER A 215 -0.58 7.70 25.67
N ARG A 216 -0.54 7.33 24.38
CA ARG A 216 -1.64 6.68 23.66
C ARG A 216 -1.55 5.15 23.63
N SER A 217 -0.51 4.55 24.22
CA SER A 217 -0.34 3.09 24.36
C SER A 217 -1.10 2.49 25.57
N LEU A 218 -1.81 3.30 26.36
CA LEU A 218 -2.46 2.90 27.61
C LEU A 218 -4.00 2.98 27.60
N GLY A 219 -4.63 3.03 26.42
CA GLY A 219 -6.09 3.15 26.27
C GLY A 219 -6.72 2.04 25.46
#